data_AF-A0A4Q6B094-F1
#
_entry.id   AF-A0A4Q6B094-F1
#
_cell.length_a   1.000
_cell.length_b   1.000
_cell.length_c   1.000
_cell.angle_alpha   90.00
_cell.angle_beta   90.00
_cell.angle_gamma   90.00
#
_symmetry.space_group_name_H-M   'P 1'
#
loop_
_entity.id
_entity.type
_entity.pdbx_description
1 polymer ?
#
loop_
_entity_poly.entity_id
_entity_poly.type
_entity_poly.pdbx_seq_one_letter_code
_entity_poly.pdbx_strand_id
1 'polypeptide(L)'
;MILRFPPVTVASLLLFAGAFSPIAQAQQAEATLGEVVVSGNRSEQRRFDVPGAIDAVEVDPMRQGSPLVNLSELMSAVPGVQVRNRENYAQDLQLSVRGFGTRSTFGVRGVRILV
;
A
#
# COMPACT_ATOMS: atom_id res chain seq x y z
N MET A 1 14.87 -58.00 -4.53
CA MET A 1 13.72 -58.87 -4.17
C MET A 1 12.46 -58.14 -4.63
N ILE A 2 11.89 -58.55 -5.77
CA ILE A 2 10.75 -57.86 -6.40
C ILE A 2 9.46 -58.45 -5.82
N LEU A 3 8.74 -57.66 -5.01
CA LEU A 3 7.44 -58.04 -4.45
C LEU A 3 6.34 -57.96 -5.52
N ARG A 4 5.56 -59.02 -5.64
CA ARG A 4 4.45 -59.21 -6.59
C ARG A 4 3.14 -59.05 -5.81
N PHE A 5 2.39 -57.97 -6.06
CA PHE A 5 1.16 -57.64 -5.32
C PHE A 5 -0.07 -58.39 -5.90
N PRO A 6 -1.00 -58.86 -5.05
CA PRO A 6 -2.16 -59.65 -5.46
C PRO A 6 -3.30 -58.80 -6.07
N PRO A 7 -4.11 -59.37 -6.98
CA PRO A 7 -5.07 -58.65 -7.83
C PRO A 7 -6.23 -57.97 -7.09
N VAL A 8 -6.42 -58.26 -5.80
CA VAL A 8 -7.50 -57.68 -4.98
C VAL A 8 -7.24 -56.21 -4.67
N THR A 9 -5.98 -55.76 -4.65
CA THR A 9 -5.62 -54.34 -4.47
C THR A 9 -5.95 -53.47 -5.69
N VAL A 10 -6.11 -54.06 -6.87
CA VAL A 10 -6.41 -53.32 -8.11
C VAL A 10 -7.89 -52.92 -8.17
N ALA A 11 -8.79 -53.73 -7.62
CA ALA A 11 -10.23 -53.48 -7.66
C ALA A 11 -10.66 -52.32 -6.72
N SER A 12 -10.00 -52.16 -5.57
CA SER A 12 -10.29 -51.06 -4.64
C SER A 12 -9.76 -49.70 -5.12
N LEU A 13 -8.79 -49.68 -6.03
CA LEU A 13 -8.22 -48.44 -6.58
C LEU A 13 -9.14 -47.81 -7.65
N LEU A 14 -9.95 -48.61 -8.35
CA LEU A 14 -10.85 -48.13 -9.39
C LEU A 14 -12.10 -47.43 -8.87
N LEU A 15 -12.51 -47.70 -7.62
CA LEU A 15 -13.66 -47.05 -6.98
C LEU A 15 -13.34 -45.67 -6.37
N PHE A 16 -12.06 -45.33 -6.20
CA PHE A 16 -11.64 -44.01 -5.72
C PHE A 16 -11.42 -42.98 -6.85
N ALA A 17 -11.42 -43.42 -8.11
CA ALA A 17 -11.14 -42.58 -9.27
C ALA A 17 -12.35 -41.78 -9.78
N GLY A 18 -13.56 -42.01 -9.25
CA GLY A 18 -14.80 -41.44 -9.80
C GLY A 18 -15.29 -40.12 -9.20
N ALA A 19 -14.62 -39.54 -8.19
CA ALA A 19 -15.18 -38.44 -7.40
C ALA A 19 -14.49 -37.07 -7.56
N PHE A 20 -13.49 -36.94 -8.44
CA PHE A 20 -12.83 -35.66 -8.69
C PHE A 20 -13.42 -34.98 -9.93
N SER A 21 -14.53 -34.27 -9.75
CA SER A 21 -14.95 -33.24 -10.71
C SER A 21 -14.03 -32.02 -10.55
N PRO A 22 -13.32 -31.57 -11.60
CA PRO A 22 -12.58 -30.33 -11.53
C PRO A 22 -13.56 -29.16 -11.46
N ILE A 23 -13.54 -28.42 -10.35
CA ILE A 23 -14.21 -27.13 -10.25
C ILE A 23 -13.45 -26.18 -11.17
N ALA A 24 -14.05 -25.82 -12.30
CA ALA A 24 -13.52 -24.79 -13.19
C ALA A 24 -13.67 -23.43 -12.48
N GLN A 25 -12.60 -22.94 -11.87
CA GLN A 25 -12.53 -21.57 -11.36
C GLN A 25 -12.44 -20.61 -12.54
N ALA A 26 -13.48 -19.79 -12.73
CA ALA A 26 -13.46 -18.68 -13.66
C ALA A 26 -12.44 -17.65 -13.15
N GLN A 27 -11.32 -17.52 -13.84
CA GLN A 27 -10.32 -16.49 -13.56
C GLN A 27 -10.91 -15.14 -13.97
N GLN A 28 -11.42 -14.38 -12.99
CA GLN A 28 -11.80 -12.99 -13.21
C GLN A 28 -10.51 -12.20 -13.48
N ALA A 29 -10.31 -11.77 -14.73
CA ALA A 29 -9.23 -10.87 -15.07
C ALA A 29 -9.44 -9.55 -14.32
N GLU A 30 -8.58 -9.26 -13.34
CA GLU A 30 -8.55 -7.96 -12.68
C GLU A 30 -8.29 -6.89 -13.73
N ALA A 31 -9.24 -5.98 -13.89
CA ALA A 31 -9.06 -4.80 -14.71
C ALA A 31 -8.03 -3.90 -14.02
N THR A 32 -6.81 -3.86 -14.54
CA THR A 32 -5.77 -2.95 -14.08
C THR A 32 -6.15 -1.53 -14.48
N LEU A 33 -6.36 -0.68 -13.48
CA LEU A 33 -6.54 0.76 -13.68
C LEU A 33 -5.23 1.37 -14.19
N GLY A 34 -5.34 2.37 -15.08
CA GLY A 34 -4.18 3.17 -15.47
C GLY A 34 -3.62 3.95 -14.29
N GLU A 35 -2.31 4.16 -14.27
CA GLU A 35 -1.65 4.97 -13.25
C GLU A 35 -2.15 6.42 -13.29
N VAL A 36 -2.53 6.98 -12.15
CA VAL A 36 -2.95 8.37 -12.02
C VAL A 36 -1.83 9.17 -11.37
N VAL A 37 -1.20 10.05 -12.14
CA VAL A 37 -0.13 10.92 -11.64
C VAL A 37 -0.72 12.24 -11.12
N VAL A 38 -0.61 12.46 -9.81
CA VAL A 38 -0.98 13.73 -9.19
C VAL A 38 0.29 14.58 -9.03
N SER A 39 0.37 15.68 -9.77
CA SER A 39 1.50 16.63 -9.71
C SER A 39 1.04 18.02 -9.33
N GLY A 40 1.94 18.80 -8.72
CA GLY A 40 1.72 20.23 -8.47
C GLY A 40 1.78 21.09 -9.74
N ASN A 41 2.22 20.53 -10.87
CA ASN A 41 2.24 21.20 -12.17
C ASN A 41 1.03 20.80 -13.04
N ARG A 42 0.71 21.59 -14.07
CA ARG A 42 -0.41 21.35 -14.99
C ARG A 42 -0.15 20.20 -15.98
N SER A 43 1.06 19.65 -16.01
CA SER A 43 1.47 18.53 -16.86
C SER A 43 2.27 17.50 -16.07
N GLU A 44 2.13 16.23 -16.45
CA GLU A 44 2.96 15.14 -15.95
C GLU A 44 4.43 15.34 -16.34
N GLN A 45 5.33 15.21 -15.37
CA GLN A 45 6.77 15.36 -15.56
C GLN A 45 7.53 14.45 -14.58
N ARG A 46 8.72 14.01 -14.98
CA ARG A 46 9.61 13.28 -14.08
C ARG A 46 10.09 14.21 -12.97
N ARG A 47 10.30 13.66 -11.76
CA ARG A 47 10.68 14.42 -10.56
C ARG A 47 11.91 15.33 -10.78
N PHE A 48 12.89 14.89 -11.57
CA PHE A 48 14.11 15.67 -11.86
C PHE A 48 13.92 16.80 -12.87
N ASP A 49 12.85 16.77 -13.67
CA ASP A 49 12.59 17.75 -14.71
C ASP A 49 11.72 18.92 -14.19
N VAL A 50 11.21 18.82 -12.94
CA VAL A 50 10.36 19.84 -12.34
C VAL A 50 11.21 20.94 -11.68
N PRO A 51 10.91 22.23 -11.88
CA PRO A 51 11.58 23.34 -11.20
C PRO A 51 11.08 23.49 -9.75
N GLY A 52 11.15 22.43 -8.95
CA GLY A 52 10.64 22.39 -7.58
C GLY A 52 11.01 21.10 -6.87
N ALA A 53 10.97 21.12 -5.53
CA ALA A 53 11.18 19.93 -4.72
C ALA A 53 9.87 19.14 -4.62
N ILE A 54 9.85 17.94 -5.19
CA ILE A 54 8.74 16.99 -5.10
C ILE A 54 9.28 15.72 -4.46
N ASP A 55 8.57 15.24 -3.46
CA ASP A 55 8.84 13.96 -2.82
C ASP A 55 7.54 13.14 -2.77
N ALA A 56 7.67 11.82 -2.78
CA ALA A 56 6.54 10.90 -2.69
C ALA A 56 6.95 9.70 -1.84
N VAL A 57 6.14 9.43 -0.82
CA VAL A 57 6.32 8.29 0.09
C VAL A 57 5.37 7.19 -0.36
N GLU A 58 5.94 6.07 -0.79
CA GLU A 58 5.16 4.88 -1.10
C GLU A 58 4.71 4.20 0.20
N VAL A 59 3.42 3.93 0.31
CA VAL A 59 2.81 3.36 1.50
C VAL A 59 2.33 1.95 1.18
N ASP A 60 3.12 0.95 1.59
CA ASP A 60 2.71 -0.46 1.55
C ASP A 60 2.28 -0.92 2.95
N PRO A 61 0.97 -1.08 3.22
CA PRO A 61 0.46 -1.46 4.53
C PRO A 61 0.91 -2.87 4.96
N MET A 62 1.34 -3.74 4.04
CA MET A 62 1.84 -5.08 4.38
C MET A 62 3.29 -5.07 4.83
N ARG A 63 4.07 -4.06 4.40
CA ARG A 63 5.51 -3.95 4.69
C ARG A 63 5.83 -2.95 5.80
N GLN A 64 4.87 -2.12 6.20
CA GLN A 64 5.10 -1.13 7.24
C GLN A 64 4.96 -1.72 8.65
N GLY A 65 5.93 -1.41 9.50
CA GLY A 65 5.94 -1.80 10.92
C GLY A 65 5.12 -0.88 11.83
N SER A 66 4.38 0.08 11.27
CA SER A 66 3.59 1.06 12.02
C SER A 66 2.11 0.91 11.67
N PRO A 67 1.18 1.15 12.62
CA PRO A 67 -0.26 1.08 12.38
C PRO A 67 -0.82 2.06 11.33
N LEU A 68 -0.03 3.03 10.85
CA LEU A 68 -0.43 4.01 9.85
C LEU A 68 -1.59 4.90 10.29
N VAL A 69 -1.74 5.10 11.61
CA VAL A 69 -2.85 5.86 12.18
C VAL A 69 -2.59 7.36 12.04
N ASN A 70 -1.34 7.78 12.19
CA ASN A 70 -0.96 9.19 12.14
C ASN A 70 -0.03 9.49 10.97
N LEU A 71 -0.27 10.65 10.32
CA LEU A 71 0.61 11.15 9.26
C LEU A 71 2.07 11.35 9.74
N SER A 72 2.28 11.59 11.04
CA SER A 72 3.62 11.73 11.62
C SER A 72 4.49 10.49 11.49
N GLU A 73 3.90 9.31 11.38
CA GLU A 73 4.63 8.05 11.23
C GLU A 73 5.35 8.02 9.86
N LEU A 74 4.65 8.43 8.81
CA LEU A 74 5.16 8.44 7.44
C LEU A 74 6.07 9.63 7.14
N MET A 75 5.76 10.80 7.70
CA MET A 75 6.45 12.04 7.33
C MET A 75 7.87 12.16 7.91
N SER A 76 8.29 11.20 8.74
CA SER A 76 9.68 11.11 9.23
C SER A 76 10.71 10.88 8.12
N ALA A 77 10.31 10.28 7.00
CA ALA A 77 11.17 10.03 5.85
C ALA A 77 11.36 11.25 4.94
N VAL A 78 10.47 12.27 5.03
CA VAL A 78 10.46 13.40 4.10
C VAL A 78 11.30 14.55 4.65
N PRO A 79 12.40 14.94 3.97
CA PRO A 79 13.27 16.00 4.46
C PRO A 79 12.58 17.36 4.42
N GLY A 80 12.75 18.13 5.51
CA GLY A 80 12.19 19.48 5.62
C GLY A 80 10.68 19.52 5.88
N VAL A 81 10.03 18.37 6.11
CA VAL A 81 8.68 18.27 6.67
C VAL A 81 8.80 17.82 8.12
N GLN A 82 8.04 18.46 9.01
CA GLN A 82 7.93 18.03 10.40
C GLN A 82 6.45 17.96 10.77
N VAL A 83 6.02 16.80 11.24
CA VAL A 83 4.67 16.57 11.77
C VAL A 83 4.79 16.20 13.23
N ARG A 84 4.09 16.95 14.09
CA ARG A 84 4.00 16.64 15.51
C ARG A 84 2.59 16.16 15.84
N ASN A 85 2.51 14.89 16.23
CA ASN A 85 1.33 14.33 16.87
C ASN A 85 1.27 14.74 18.34
N ARG A 86 0.08 15.03 18.84
CA ARG A 86 -0.19 15.41 20.24
C ARG A 86 -1.15 14.44 20.93
N GLU A 87 -1.42 13.29 20.30
CA GLU A 87 -2.33 12.24 20.80
C GLU A 87 -3.73 12.77 21.18
N ASN A 88 -4.16 13.85 20.50
CA ASN A 88 -5.48 14.44 20.65
C ASN A 88 -6.13 14.59 19.28
N TYR A 89 -6.85 13.55 18.85
CA TYR A 89 -7.48 13.46 17.54
C TYR A 89 -8.61 14.48 17.29
N ALA A 90 -9.09 15.15 18.35
CA ALA A 90 -10.03 16.26 18.20
C ALA A 90 -9.33 17.55 17.73
N GLN A 91 -8.01 17.61 17.78
CA GLN A 91 -7.19 18.69 17.27
C GLN A 91 -6.28 18.16 16.17
N ASP A 92 -6.17 18.89 15.06
CA ASP A 92 -5.30 18.47 13.96
C ASP A 92 -3.82 18.38 14.38
N LEU A 93 -3.09 17.50 13.69
CA LEU A 93 -1.63 17.39 13.79
C LEU A 93 -0.96 18.73 13.44
N GLN A 94 0.09 19.08 14.17
CA GLN A 94 0.89 20.27 13.83
C GLN A 94 1.84 19.92 12.68
N LEU A 95 1.58 20.45 11.48
CA LEU A 95 2.40 20.25 10.29
C LEU A 95 3.21 21.51 9.97
N SER A 96 4.51 21.34 9.71
CA SER A 96 5.37 22.39 9.19
C SER A 96 6.22 21.93 8.02
N VAL A 97 6.41 22.81 7.04
CA VAL A 97 7.17 22.52 5.81
C VAL A 97 8.18 23.64 5.61
N ARG A 98 9.48 23.32 5.65
CA ARG A 98 10.60 24.26 5.54
C ARG A 98 10.43 25.53 6.40
N GLY A 99 9.93 25.36 7.63
CA GLY A 99 9.72 26.44 8.59
C GLY A 99 8.33 27.10 8.56
N PHE A 100 7.56 26.94 7.48
CA PHE A 100 6.15 27.37 7.44
C PHE A 100 5.31 26.49 8.35
N GLY A 101 4.39 27.08 9.13
CA GLY A 101 3.56 26.32 10.07
C GLY A 101 4.22 26.03 11.43
N THR A 102 5.52 26.32 11.63
CA THR A 102 6.23 26.09 12.90
C THR A 102 5.64 26.83 14.11
N ARG A 103 4.97 27.95 13.87
CA ARG A 103 4.26 28.74 14.90
C ARG A 103 2.79 28.36 15.06
N SER A 104 2.28 27.42 14.26
CA SER A 104 0.90 26.95 14.42
C SER A 104 0.81 26.06 15.65
N THR A 105 -0.19 26.25 16.51
CA THR A 105 -0.38 25.39 17.70
C THR A 105 -1.02 24.04 17.36
N PHE A 106 -1.71 23.97 16.21
CA PHE A 106 -2.40 22.80 15.63
C PHE A 106 -2.60 23.03 14.12
N GLY A 107 -2.80 21.95 13.37
CA GLY A 107 -3.10 21.99 11.94
C GLY A 107 -1.96 22.56 11.08
N VAL A 108 -2.35 23.11 9.93
CA VAL A 108 -1.43 23.60 8.89
C VAL A 108 -1.71 25.06 8.56
N ARG A 109 -0.67 25.90 8.57
CA ARG A 109 -0.76 27.31 8.17
C ARG A 109 0.16 27.57 7.01
N GLY A 110 -0.38 28.11 5.92
CA GLY A 110 0.39 28.45 4.71
C GLY A 110 0.73 27.25 3.83
N VAL A 111 0.01 26.13 3.97
CA VAL A 111 0.13 24.94 3.11
C VAL A 111 -1.27 24.54 2.66
N ARG A 112 -1.40 24.10 1.41
CA ARG A 112 -2.64 23.58 0.85
C ARG A 112 -2.58 22.06 0.82
N ILE A 113 -3.60 21.41 1.40
CA ILE A 113 -3.81 19.97 1.30
C ILE A 113 -4.84 19.73 0.18
N LEU A 114 -4.56 18.77 -0.68
CA LEU A 114 -5.47 18.27 -1.71
C LEU A 114 -5.77 16.81 -1.37
N VAL A 115 -7.06 16.44 -1.42
CA VAL A 115 -7.58 15.08 -1.19
C VAL A 115 -8.44 14.67 -2.38
#